data_AF-A0A6M6DVG5-F1
#
_entry.id   AF-A0A6M6DVG5-F1
#
_cell.length_a   1.000
_cell.length_b   1.000
_cell.length_c   1.000
_cell.angle_alpha   90.00
_cell.angle_beta   90.00
_cell.angle_gamma   90.00
#
_symmetry.space_group_name_H-M   'P 1'
#
loop_
_entity.id
_entity.type
_entity.pdbx_description
1 polymer ?
#
loop_
_entity_poly.entity_id
_entity_poly.type
_entity_poly.pdbx_seq_one_letter_code
_entity_poly.pdbx_strand_id
1 'polypeptide(L)' 'MNNRSLGLLLVGTGTVFLVLALTLHIAGLLYGVILGSSIVLNISGAGILMKFIAHEKLAHL' A
#
# COMPACT_ATOMS: atom_id res chain seq x y z
N MET A 1 3.17 -14.62 -6.80
CA MET A 1 3.72 -13.90 -5.61
C MET A 1 2.87 -14.29 -4.41
N ASN A 2 3.46 -14.58 -3.25
CA ASN A 2 2.68 -14.89 -2.04
C ASN A 2 2.04 -13.62 -1.44
N ASN A 3 1.03 -13.78 -0.59
CA ASN A 3 0.27 -12.67 0.01
C ASN A 3 1.18 -11.69 0.77
N ARG A 4 2.20 -12.19 1.47
CA ARG A 4 3.19 -11.34 2.14
C ARG A 4 3.92 -10.42 1.16
N SER A 5 4.52 -10.99 0.11
CA SER A 5 5.29 -10.23 -0.87
C SER A 5 4.41 -9.26 -1.65
N LEU A 6 3.18 -9.67 -1.97
CA LEU A 6 2.20 -8.82 -2.63
C LEU A 6 1.76 -7.65 -1.74
N GLY A 7 1.42 -7.91 -0.47
CA GLY A 7 1.10 -6.86 0.49
C GLY A 7 2.25 -5.87 0.68
N LEU A 8 3.49 -6.36 0.82
CA LEU A 8 4.68 -5.51 0.95
C LEU A 8 4.92 -4.67 -0.31
N LEU A 9 4.72 -5.24 -1.51
CA LEU A 9 4.88 -4.52 -2.77
C LEU A 9 3.84 -3.40 -2.91
N LEU A 10 2.58 -3.68 -2.56
CA LEU A 10 1.51 -2.68 -2.58
C LEU A 10 1.76 -1.55 -1.58
N VAL A 11 2.09 -1.86 -0.33
CA VAL A 11 2.40 -0.84 0.69
C VAL A 11 3.65 -0.05 0.29
N GLY A 12 4.70 -0.72 -0.19
CA GLY A 12 5.92 -0.05 -0.64
C GLY A 12 5.66 0.92 -1.78
N THR A 13 4.94 0.48 -2.82
CA THR A 13 4.58 1.32 -3.96
C THR A 13 3.67 2.48 -3.53
N GLY A 14 2.67 2.20 -2.69
CA GLY A 14 1.78 3.21 -2.13
C GLY A 14 2.53 4.26 -1.30
N THR A 15 3.53 3.83 -0.53
CA THR A 15 4.39 4.72 0.28
C THR A 15 5.27 5.60 -0.61
N VAL A 16 5.83 5.06 -1.70
CA VAL A 16 6.57 5.86 -2.69
C VAL A 16 5.68 6.94 -3.29
N PHE A 17 4.45 6.60 -3.68
CA PHE A 17 3.49 7.58 -4.20
C PHE A 17 3.06 8.60 -3.13
N LEU A 18 2.97 8.20 -1.86
CA LEU A 18 2.67 9.12 -0.76
C LEU A 18 3.78 10.16 -0.63
N VAL A 19 5.03 9.70 -0.52
CA VAL A 19 6.20 10.58 -0.42
C VAL A 19 6.28 11.48 -1.63
N LEU A 20 6.04 10.95 -2.83
CA LEU A 20 6.02 11.75 -4.06
C LEU A 20 4.92 12.82 -4.01
N ALA A 21 3.69 12.48 -3.61
CA ALA A 21 2.61 13.46 -3.48
C ALA A 21 2.94 14.57 -2.47
N LEU A 22 3.58 14.23 -1.35
CA LEU A 22 3.92 15.21 -0.30
C LEU A 22 5.12 16.09 -0.64
N THR A 23 6.05 15.61 -1.47
CA THR A 23 7.30 16.32 -1.80
C THR A 23 7.23 17.08 -3.12
N LEU A 24 6.40 16.63 -4.05
CA LEU A 24 6.24 17.26 -5.34
C LEU A 24 5.25 18.42 -5.22
N HIS A 25 5.71 19.65 -5.46
CA HIS A 25 4.88 20.85 -5.49
C HIS A 25 4.01 20.89 -6.76
N ILE A 26 3.08 19.95 -6.88
CA ILE A 26 2.10 19.87 -7.96
C ILE A 26 0.69 20.03 -7.41
N ALA A 27 -0.16 20.71 -8.16
CA ALA A 27 -1.57 20.89 -7.83
C ALA A 27 -2.46 20.36 -8.96
N GLY A 28 -3.74 20.12 -8.65
CA GLY A 28 -4.74 19.69 -9.62
C GLY A 28 -4.84 18.17 -9.78
N LEU A 29 -5.32 17.74 -10.95
CA LEU A 29 -5.73 16.36 -11.20
C LEU A 29 -4.61 15.35 -10.93
N LEU A 30 -3.38 15.65 -11.37
CA LEU A 30 -2.24 14.74 -11.20
C LEU A 30 -1.91 14.49 -9.73
N TYR A 31 -1.99 15.53 -8.88
CA TYR A 31 -1.82 15.37 -7.43
C TYR A 31 -2.88 14.43 -6.86
N GLY A 32 -4.16 14.63 -7.23
CA GLY A 32 -5.26 13.77 -6.83
C GLY A 32 -5.07 12.31 -7.26
N VAL A 33 -4.58 12.08 -8.48
CA VAL A 33 -4.30 10.72 -8.98
C VAL A 33 -3.18 10.05 -8.20
N ILE A 34 -2.07 10.75 -7.94
CA ILE A 34 -0.93 10.18 -7.19
C ILE A 34 -1.34 9.89 -5.74
N LEU A 35 -1.98 10.85 -5.07
CA LEU A 35 -2.43 10.68 -3.69
C LEU A 35 -3.52 9.60 -3.57
N GLY A 36 -4.50 9.61 -4.48
CA GLY A 36 -5.56 8.60 -4.52
C GLY A 36 -5.01 7.20 -4.75
N SER A 37 -4.08 7.05 -5.70
CA SER A 37 -3.38 5.79 -5.95
C SER A 37 -2.59 5.33 -4.73
N SER A 38 -1.88 6.23 -4.06
CA SER A 38 -1.17 5.94 -2.82
C SER A 38 -2.10 5.36 -1.74
N ILE A 39 -3.26 5.99 -1.53
CA ILE A 39 -4.23 5.55 -0.53
C ILE A 39 -4.75 4.14 -0.85
N VAL A 40 -5.19 3.92 -2.09
CA VAL A 40 -5.73 2.62 -2.54
C VAL A 40 -4.68 1.52 -2.38
N LEU A 41 -3.44 1.78 -2.79
CA LEU A 41 -2.34 0.83 -2.69
C LEU A 41 -2.00 0.50 -1.23
N ASN A 42 -1.90 1.50 -0.36
CA ASN A 42 -1.57 1.29 1.06
C ASN A 42 -2.67 0.54 1.81
N ILE A 43 -3.94 0.92 1.63
CA ILE A 43 -5.07 0.23 2.28
C ILE A 43 -5.15 -1.22 1.79
N SER A 44 -5.07 -1.44 0.48
CA SER A 44 -5.16 -2.78 -0.10
C SER A 44 -3.97 -3.65 0.33
N GLY A 45 -2.76 -3.09 0.29
CA GLY A 45 -1.55 -3.77 0.73
C GLY A 45 -1.60 -4.13 2.22
N ALA A 46 -2.02 -3.21 3.09
CA ALA A 46 -2.19 -3.46 4.51
C ALA A 46 -3.24 -4.53 4.79
N GLY A 47 -4.39 -4.50 4.09
CA GLY A 47 -5.42 -5.53 4.22
C GLY A 47 -4.91 -6.93 3.84
N ILE A 48 -4.09 -7.04 2.79
CA ILE A 48 -3.47 -8.31 2.38
C ILE A 48 -2.43 -8.78 3.40
N LEU A 49 -1.64 -7.86 3.95
CA LEU A 49 -0.66 -8.16 4.99
C LEU A 49 -1.33 -8.64 6.28
N MET A 50 -2.43 -8.00 6.68
CA MET A 50 -3.23 -8.42 7.83
C MET A 50 -3.81 -9.82 7.63
N LYS A 51 -4.33 -10.14 6.43
CA LYS A 51 -4.78 -11.50 6.09
C LYS A 51 -3.65 -12.52 6.20
N PHE A 52 -2.46 -12.18 5.71
CA PHE A 52 -1.28 -13.05 5.84
C PHE A 52 -0.92 -13.28 7.32
N ILE A 53 -0.82 -12.22 8.13
CA ILE A 53 -0.48 -12.32 9.56
C ILE A 53 -1.54 -13.15 10.31
N ALA A 54 -2.83 -12.94 10.04
CA ALA A 54 -3.90 -13.70 10.66
C ALA A 54 -3.83 -15.18 10.30
N HIS A 55 -3.50 -15.49 9.04
CA HIS A 55 -3.32 -16.87 8.58
C HIS A 55 -2.13 -17.55 9.26
N GLU A 56 -0.96 -16.90 9.30
CA GLU A 56 0.23 -17.43 9.99
C GLU A 56 -0.04 -17.64 11.48
N LYS A 57 -0.74 -16.71 12.14
CA LYS A 57 -1.13 -16.84 13.55
C LYS A 57 -2.00 -18.08 13.80
N LEU A 58 -2.93 -18.38 12.89
CA LEU A 58 -3.80 -19.56 12.99
C LEU A 58 -3.06 -20.87 12.68
N ALA A 59 -2.09 -20.85 11.76
CA ALA A 59 -1.30 -22.03 11.41
C ALA A 59 -0.32 -22.48 12.50
N HIS A 60 0.01 -21.57 13.43
CA HIS A 60 0.92 -21.81 14.56
C HIS A 60 0.20 -21.99 15.92
N LEU A 61 -1.12 -22.19 15.92
CA LEU A 61 -1.97 -22.53 17.07
C LEU A 61 -2.29 -24.03 17.10
#